data_AF-A0A498QQX6-F1
#
_entry.id   AF-A0A498QQX6-F1
#
_cell.length_a   1.000
_cell.length_b   1.000
_cell.length_c   1.000
_cell.angle_alpha   90.00
_cell.angle_beta   90.00
_cell.angle_gamma   90.00
#
_symmetry.space_group_name_H-M   'P 1'
#
loop_
_entity.id
_entity.type
_entity.pdbx_description
1 polymer ?
#
loop_
_entity_poly.entity_id
_entity_poly.type
_entity_poly.pdbx_seq_one_letter_code
_entity_poly.pdbx_strand_id
1 'polypeptide(L)'
;MDPVFLAPKRSVDKTFRAFDPEQGLLLPPSLDDWLAADHLVRFIADLVDEHLDLSRITAAYTEVRGGPPYDPRLMVRILLYGYTTGVRSSRKLESACVDVVAFRWLAAGSAPDYRAIARFRKRHLSALGHLFVQALALCQAAGMVSLGQVALDGTKVRANASKRKAMSYARMTDKEKVLASEVSALLLEAERIDKDEDKKFGKSRRGDELPAELARRETRLEKIRQAKAALEEEARARARAQAEAKARDRAAMTTTRLRLKGRRPPSRSPRNRRRSATSLTLIPRSCSPATGRFTSATAPRPSLMPITR
;
A
#
# COMPACT_ATOMS: atom_id res chain seq x y z
N MET A 1 14.66 3.47 -43.30
CA MET A 1 14.89 2.81 -42.00
C MET A 1 13.54 2.29 -41.55
N ASP A 2 13.15 1.16 -42.11
CA ASP A 2 11.87 0.52 -41.80
C ASP A 2 11.97 -0.14 -40.42
N PRO A 3 10.92 -0.05 -39.59
CA PRO A 3 10.92 -0.70 -38.30
C PRO A 3 10.91 -2.21 -38.53
N VAL A 4 11.97 -2.90 -38.08
CA VAL A 4 12.06 -4.36 -38.07
C VAL A 4 10.95 -4.87 -37.15
N PHE A 5 9.82 -5.26 -37.74
CA PHE A 5 8.80 -6.03 -37.06
C PHE A 5 9.40 -7.41 -36.82
N LEU A 6 9.92 -7.64 -35.61
CA LEU A 6 10.33 -8.96 -35.14
C LEU A 6 9.14 -9.90 -35.33
N ALA A 7 9.33 -10.91 -36.19
CA ALA A 7 8.34 -11.95 -36.41
C ALA A 7 7.92 -12.55 -35.06
N PRO A 8 6.61 -12.75 -34.80
CA PRO A 8 6.15 -13.30 -33.54
C PRO A 8 6.83 -14.65 -33.31
N LYS A 9 7.49 -14.81 -32.16
CA LYS A 9 8.11 -16.09 -31.78
C LYS A 9 7.03 -17.16 -31.83
N ARG A 10 7.33 -18.25 -32.56
CA ARG A 10 6.45 -19.42 -32.71
C ARG A 10 6.03 -19.89 -31.31
N SER A 11 4.72 -19.92 -31.04
CA SER A 11 4.19 -20.35 -29.75
C SER A 11 4.55 -21.82 -29.53
N VAL A 12 5.18 -22.12 -28.39
CA VAL A 12 5.44 -23.50 -27.98
C VAL A 12 4.13 -24.11 -27.49
N ASP A 13 3.81 -25.30 -27.96
CA ASP A 13 2.61 -26.03 -27.55
C ASP A 13 2.83 -26.59 -26.13
N LYS A 14 2.41 -25.83 -25.12
CA LYS A 14 2.52 -26.17 -23.70
C LYS A 14 1.14 -26.32 -23.10
N THR A 15 0.87 -27.47 -22.51
CA THR A 15 -0.37 -27.70 -21.75
C THR A 15 -0.23 -27.12 -20.34
N PHE A 16 -1.13 -26.22 -19.97
CA PHE A 16 -1.21 -25.68 -18.61
C PHE A 16 -2.04 -26.58 -17.70
N ARG A 17 -1.83 -26.48 -16.38
CA ARG A 17 -2.71 -27.12 -15.41
C ARG A 17 -4.13 -26.55 -15.52
N ALA A 18 -5.13 -27.37 -15.27
CA ALA A 18 -6.52 -26.94 -15.21
C ALA A 18 -6.68 -25.81 -14.17
N PHE A 19 -7.42 -24.77 -14.54
CA PHE A 19 -7.74 -23.64 -13.69
C PHE A 19 -9.26 -23.53 -13.64
N ASP A 20 -9.86 -24.06 -12.58
CA ASP A 20 -11.31 -24.07 -12.38
C ASP A 20 -11.67 -23.50 -11.00
N PRO A 21 -11.93 -22.18 -10.90
CA PRO A 21 -12.39 -21.55 -9.66
C PRO A 21 -13.86 -21.86 -9.34
N GLU A 22 -14.61 -22.46 -10.27
CA GLU A 22 -16.02 -22.84 -10.08
C GLU A 22 -16.15 -24.30 -9.56
N GLN A 23 -15.02 -25.00 -9.42
CA GLN A 23 -14.95 -26.33 -8.82
C GLN A 23 -15.44 -26.32 -7.37
N GLY A 24 -16.58 -26.98 -7.14
CA GLY A 24 -17.12 -27.19 -5.80
C GLY A 24 -16.34 -28.25 -5.01
N LEU A 25 -16.37 -28.11 -3.68
CA LEU A 25 -15.92 -29.15 -2.74
C LEU A 25 -17.14 -29.91 -2.22
N LEU A 26 -17.03 -31.23 -2.02
CA LEU A 26 -18.13 -32.07 -1.52
C LEU A 26 -18.58 -31.66 -0.11
N LEU A 27 -17.62 -31.27 0.75
CA LEU A 27 -17.84 -30.74 2.08
C LEU A 27 -17.01 -29.46 2.26
N PRO A 28 -17.45 -28.49 3.08
CA PRO A 28 -16.65 -27.33 3.40
C PRO A 28 -15.39 -27.80 4.15
N PRO A 29 -14.18 -27.42 3.70
CA PRO A 29 -12.95 -27.80 4.36
C PRO A 29 -12.85 -27.11 5.74
N SER A 30 -12.11 -27.73 6.65
CA SER A 30 -11.81 -27.08 7.93
C SER A 30 -10.94 -25.85 7.68
N LEU A 31 -11.20 -24.76 8.42
CA LEU A 31 -10.28 -23.61 8.42
C LEU A 31 -8.87 -24.01 8.88
N ASP A 32 -8.77 -25.07 9.69
CA ASP A 32 -7.50 -25.58 10.17
C ASP A 32 -6.65 -26.20 9.05
N ASP A 33 -7.30 -26.86 8.08
CA ASP A 33 -6.63 -27.52 6.94
C ASP A 33 -5.97 -26.52 6.00
N TRP A 34 -6.43 -25.26 6.01
CA TRP A 34 -5.89 -24.19 5.18
C TRP A 34 -4.70 -23.47 5.82
N LEU A 35 -4.35 -23.78 7.07
CA LEU A 35 -3.23 -23.19 7.79
C LEU A 35 -2.17 -24.23 8.10
N ALA A 36 -0.94 -23.96 7.65
CA ALA A 36 0.22 -24.77 8.01
C ALA A 36 0.39 -24.85 9.54
N ALA A 37 0.92 -25.96 10.03
CA ALA A 37 1.10 -26.21 11.46
C ALA A 37 2.10 -25.25 12.12
N ASP A 38 3.05 -24.71 11.35
CA ASP A 38 4.06 -23.73 11.76
C ASP A 38 3.63 -22.28 11.49
N HIS A 39 2.36 -22.05 11.12
CA HIS A 39 1.87 -20.71 10.83
C HIS A 39 1.80 -19.85 12.09
N LEU A 40 2.33 -18.63 12.01
CA LEU A 40 2.45 -17.66 13.10
C LEU A 40 1.16 -17.43 13.92
N VAL A 41 0.03 -17.45 13.23
CA VAL A 41 -1.33 -17.33 13.81
C VAL A 41 -1.57 -18.32 14.95
N ARG A 42 -1.06 -19.55 14.84
CA ARG A 42 -1.23 -20.58 15.86
C ARG A 42 -0.51 -20.18 17.14
N PHE A 43 0.73 -19.71 17.02
CA PHE A 43 1.48 -19.15 18.14
C PHE A 43 0.76 -17.97 18.79
N ILE A 44 0.19 -17.04 18.00
CA ILE A 44 -0.57 -15.90 18.55
C ILE A 44 -1.82 -16.37 19.30
N ALA A 45 -2.54 -17.37 18.79
CA ALA A 45 -3.68 -17.94 19.49
C ALA A 45 -3.27 -18.56 20.83
N ASP A 46 -2.27 -19.44 20.84
CA ASP A 46 -1.76 -20.08 22.06
C ASP A 46 -1.28 -19.04 23.09
N LEU A 47 -0.56 -18.01 22.62
CA LEU A 47 -0.09 -16.90 23.46
C LEU A 47 -1.27 -16.18 24.13
N VAL A 48 -2.28 -15.79 23.36
CA VAL A 48 -3.45 -15.08 23.90
C VAL A 48 -4.24 -16.00 24.82
N ASP A 49 -4.29 -17.29 24.51
CA ASP A 49 -5.17 -18.22 25.21
C ASP A 49 -4.66 -18.72 26.54
N GLU A 50 -3.36 -19.02 26.59
CA GLU A 50 -2.72 -19.71 27.70
C GLU A 50 -1.83 -18.77 28.54
N HIS A 51 -1.46 -17.60 28.00
CA HIS A 51 -0.43 -16.76 28.63
C HIS A 51 -0.85 -15.32 28.90
N LEU A 52 -1.95 -14.84 28.32
CA LEU A 52 -2.48 -13.49 28.55
C LEU A 52 -3.67 -13.51 29.51
N ASP A 53 -3.64 -12.62 30.51
CA ASP A 53 -4.74 -12.47 31.47
C ASP A 53 -5.78 -11.47 30.96
N LEU A 54 -6.88 -11.99 30.42
CA LEU A 54 -8.00 -11.19 29.89
C LEU A 54 -9.05 -10.82 30.95
N SER A 55 -8.79 -11.11 32.24
CA SER A 55 -9.74 -10.84 33.33
C SER A 55 -10.18 -9.37 33.39
N ARG A 56 -9.25 -8.43 33.20
CA ARG A 56 -9.55 -6.99 33.17
C ARG A 56 -10.52 -6.59 32.07
N ILE A 57 -10.41 -7.22 30.89
CA ILE A 57 -11.31 -6.96 29.77
C ILE A 57 -12.68 -7.56 30.05
N THR A 58 -12.71 -8.80 30.54
CA THR A 58 -13.96 -9.53 30.84
C THR A 58 -14.74 -8.87 31.98
N ALA A 59 -14.05 -8.39 33.02
CA ALA A 59 -14.64 -7.71 34.18
C ALA A 59 -15.37 -6.41 33.82
N ALA A 60 -15.09 -5.80 32.66
CA ALA A 60 -15.79 -4.61 32.19
C ALA A 60 -17.18 -4.90 31.60
N TYR A 61 -17.54 -6.17 31.41
CA TYR A 61 -18.85 -6.58 30.90
C TYR A 61 -19.73 -7.04 32.06
N THR A 62 -20.33 -6.08 32.78
CA THR A 62 -21.19 -6.33 33.93
C THR A 62 -22.69 -6.27 33.62
N GLU A 63 -23.06 -5.73 32.45
CA GLU A 63 -24.45 -5.53 32.07
C GLU A 63 -25.01 -6.70 31.25
N VAL A 64 -26.25 -7.10 31.55
CA VAL A 64 -26.98 -8.16 30.83
C VAL A 64 -27.73 -7.61 29.60
N ARG A 65 -27.85 -6.27 29.46
CA ARG A 65 -28.62 -5.65 28.37
C ARG A 65 -27.78 -5.54 27.09
N GLY A 66 -28.42 -5.85 25.95
CA GLY A 66 -27.82 -5.78 24.62
C GLY A 66 -27.56 -7.17 24.02
N GLY A 67 -27.06 -7.19 22.79
CA GLY A 67 -26.62 -8.43 22.15
C GLY A 67 -25.34 -8.98 22.81
N PRO A 68 -25.09 -10.31 22.77
CA PRO A 68 -23.88 -10.90 23.32
C PRO A 68 -22.63 -10.23 22.75
N PRO A 69 -21.65 -9.83 23.59
CA PRO A 69 -20.39 -9.32 23.10
C PRO A 69 -19.58 -10.43 22.43
N TYR A 70 -18.70 -10.04 21.50
CA TYR A 70 -17.67 -10.96 21.00
C TYR A 70 -16.74 -11.39 22.13
N ASP A 71 -16.21 -12.62 22.03
CA ASP A 71 -15.23 -13.14 22.97
C ASP A 71 -13.98 -12.23 23.02
N PRO A 72 -13.51 -11.82 24.22
CA PRO A 72 -12.27 -11.05 24.37
C PRO A 72 -11.05 -11.71 23.71
N ARG A 73 -10.94 -13.04 23.73
CA ARG A 73 -9.84 -13.80 23.09
C ARG A 73 -9.84 -13.52 21.59
N LEU A 74 -10.99 -13.65 20.94
CA LEU A 74 -11.15 -13.34 19.52
C LEU A 74 -10.69 -11.92 19.21
N MET A 75 -11.19 -10.94 19.95
CA MET A 75 -10.89 -9.53 19.72
C MET A 75 -9.41 -9.20 19.93
N VAL A 76 -8.79 -9.75 20.98
CA VAL A 76 -7.37 -9.55 21.26
C VAL A 76 -6.50 -10.24 20.21
N ARG A 77 -6.84 -11.48 19.81
CA ARG A 77 -6.12 -12.23 18.77
C ARG A 77 -6.07 -11.46 17.44
N ILE A 78 -7.20 -10.97 16.95
CA ILE A 78 -7.24 -10.26 15.66
C ILE A 78 -6.47 -8.94 15.71
N LEU A 79 -6.54 -8.20 16.83
CA LEU A 79 -5.82 -6.94 17.00
C LEU A 79 -4.32 -7.19 17.11
N LEU A 80 -3.91 -8.16 17.94
CA LEU A 80 -2.51 -8.50 18.15
C LEU A 80 -1.87 -8.98 16.84
N TYR A 81 -2.50 -9.96 16.17
CA TYR A 81 -2.00 -10.45 14.89
C TYR A 81 -1.97 -9.35 13.85
N GLY A 82 -3.08 -8.63 13.67
CA GLY A 82 -3.17 -7.55 12.70
C GLY A 82 -2.11 -6.47 12.88
N TYR A 83 -1.85 -6.06 14.12
CA TYR A 83 -0.84 -5.04 14.39
C TYR A 83 0.57 -5.56 14.19
N THR A 84 0.81 -6.84 14.51
CA THR A 84 2.10 -7.47 14.22
C THR A 84 2.37 -7.68 12.73
N THR A 85 1.33 -7.76 11.90
CA THR A 85 1.44 -7.87 10.43
C THR A 85 1.19 -6.55 9.71
N GLY A 86 1.09 -5.43 10.43
CA GLY A 86 0.95 -4.08 9.88
C GLY A 86 -0.47 -3.63 9.49
N VAL A 87 -1.51 -4.43 9.77
CA VAL A 87 -2.92 -4.11 9.55
C VAL A 87 -3.48 -3.31 10.73
N ARG A 88 -3.36 -1.99 10.67
CA ARG A 88 -3.75 -1.08 11.77
C ARG A 88 -5.19 -0.53 11.69
N SER A 89 -5.78 -0.50 10.50
CA SER A 89 -7.16 -0.02 10.26
C SER A 89 -8.19 -1.04 10.71
N SER A 90 -9.21 -0.60 11.44
CA SER A 90 -10.32 -1.48 11.84
C SER A 90 -11.13 -1.99 10.63
N ARG A 91 -11.22 -1.19 9.55
CA ARG A 91 -11.93 -1.57 8.31
C ARG A 91 -11.17 -2.64 7.54
N LYS A 92 -9.84 -2.52 7.51
CA LYS A 92 -8.98 -3.58 6.96
C LYS A 92 -9.02 -4.85 7.81
N LEU A 93 -9.11 -4.73 9.14
CA LEU A 93 -9.25 -5.91 10.02
C LEU A 93 -10.58 -6.63 9.79
N GLU A 94 -11.69 -5.90 9.64
CA GLU A 94 -12.98 -6.51 9.28
C GLU A 94 -12.89 -7.26 7.95
N SER A 95 -12.35 -6.61 6.92
CA SER A 95 -12.19 -7.21 5.59
C SER A 95 -11.29 -8.45 5.66
N ALA A 96 -10.20 -8.37 6.43
CA ALA A 96 -9.29 -9.50 6.63
C ALA A 96 -9.96 -10.69 7.32
N CYS A 97 -10.87 -10.47 8.29
CA CYS A 97 -11.63 -11.56 8.92
C CYS A 97 -12.48 -12.34 7.91
N VAL A 98 -12.85 -11.71 6.80
CA VAL A 98 -13.55 -12.36 5.69
C VAL A 98 -12.55 -12.95 4.69
N ASP A 99 -11.62 -12.16 4.18
CA ASP A 99 -10.85 -12.51 2.97
C ASP A 99 -9.58 -13.32 3.26
N VAL A 100 -9.04 -13.23 4.47
CA VAL A 100 -7.75 -13.81 4.84
C VAL A 100 -7.95 -14.97 5.80
N VAL A 101 -7.58 -16.18 5.38
CA VAL A 101 -7.74 -17.43 6.14
C VAL A 101 -7.19 -17.32 7.56
N ALA A 102 -6.01 -16.72 7.73
CA ALA A 102 -5.38 -16.47 9.03
C ALA A 102 -6.30 -15.73 10.01
N PHE A 103 -6.89 -14.61 9.59
CA PHE A 103 -7.81 -13.84 10.43
C PHE A 103 -9.15 -14.57 10.62
N ARG A 104 -9.65 -15.24 9.58
CA ARG A 104 -10.87 -16.02 9.66
C ARG A 104 -10.75 -17.15 10.70
N TRP A 105 -9.60 -17.83 10.76
CA TRP A 105 -9.30 -18.84 11.76
C TRP A 105 -9.19 -18.24 13.17
N LEU A 106 -8.46 -17.13 13.33
CA LEU A 106 -8.37 -16.42 14.62
C LEU A 106 -9.74 -15.99 15.15
N ALA A 107 -10.63 -15.61 14.23
CA ALA A 107 -11.98 -15.18 14.53
C ALA A 107 -13.02 -16.32 14.54
N ALA A 108 -12.59 -17.58 14.42
CA ALA A 108 -13.47 -18.75 14.37
C ALA A 108 -14.62 -18.60 13.37
N GLY A 109 -14.34 -18.02 12.19
CA GLY A 109 -15.33 -17.76 11.14
C GLY A 109 -16.23 -16.54 11.39
N SER A 110 -16.15 -15.89 12.55
CA SER A 110 -16.84 -14.63 12.82
C SER A 110 -16.15 -13.46 12.10
N ALA A 111 -16.93 -12.46 11.68
CA ALA A 111 -16.41 -11.25 11.08
C ALA A 111 -16.94 -10.03 11.83
N PRO A 112 -16.25 -9.58 12.89
CA PRO A 112 -16.67 -8.39 13.60
C PRO A 112 -16.55 -7.14 12.74
N ASP A 113 -17.63 -6.36 12.70
CA ASP A 113 -17.69 -5.04 12.04
C ASP A 113 -16.53 -4.14 12.56
N TYR A 114 -15.92 -3.35 11.66
CA TYR A 114 -14.90 -2.36 12.00
C TYR A 114 -15.30 -1.47 13.19
N ARG A 115 -16.59 -1.17 13.35
CA ARG A 115 -17.11 -0.40 14.48
C ARG A 115 -17.00 -1.17 15.79
N ALA A 116 -17.27 -2.48 15.78
CA ALA A 116 -17.13 -3.33 16.95
C ALA A 116 -15.65 -3.40 17.37
N ILE A 117 -14.75 -3.60 16.41
CA ILE A 117 -13.29 -3.63 16.62
C ILE A 117 -12.81 -2.28 17.21
N ALA A 118 -13.17 -1.16 16.58
CA ALA A 118 -12.76 0.16 17.04
C ALA A 118 -13.32 0.51 18.42
N ARG A 119 -14.59 0.14 18.71
CA ARG A 119 -15.20 0.34 20.04
C ARG A 119 -14.53 -0.52 21.10
N PHE A 120 -14.25 -1.79 20.80
CA PHE A 120 -13.55 -2.70 21.70
C PHE A 120 -12.17 -2.14 22.06
N ARG A 121 -11.39 -1.71 21.04
CA ARG A 121 -10.08 -1.11 21.26
C ARG A 121 -10.13 0.14 22.13
N LYS A 122 -11.05 1.06 21.82
CA LYS A 122 -11.21 2.31 22.60
C LYS A 122 -11.62 2.04 24.05
N ARG A 123 -12.54 1.11 24.27
CA ARG A 123 -13.01 0.73 25.61
C ARG A 123 -11.89 0.14 26.47
N HIS A 124 -11.06 -0.71 25.87
CA HIS A 124 -10.06 -1.51 26.59
C HIS A 124 -8.63 -1.02 26.37
N LEU A 125 -8.43 0.23 25.95
CA LEU A 125 -7.15 0.76 25.47
C LEU A 125 -6.00 0.52 26.44
N SER A 126 -6.22 0.80 27.73
CA SER A 126 -5.21 0.59 28.77
C SER A 126 -4.88 -0.89 28.96
N ALA A 127 -5.91 -1.76 29.05
CA ALA A 127 -5.70 -3.20 29.20
C ALA A 127 -4.96 -3.79 28.00
N LEU A 128 -5.35 -3.39 26.78
CA LEU A 128 -4.68 -3.78 25.54
C LEU A 128 -3.23 -3.34 25.48
N GLY A 129 -2.91 -2.12 25.93
CA GLY A 129 -1.53 -1.66 26.04
C GLY A 129 -0.68 -2.58 26.91
N HIS A 130 -1.17 -2.95 28.09
CA HIS A 130 -0.47 -3.90 28.97
C HIS A 130 -0.33 -5.29 28.35
N LEU A 131 -1.40 -5.81 27.74
CA LEU A 131 -1.40 -7.13 27.10
C LEU A 131 -0.45 -7.20 25.92
N PHE A 132 -0.36 -6.15 25.10
CA PHE A 132 0.54 -6.13 23.95
C PHE A 132 2.00 -6.03 24.35
N VAL A 133 2.33 -5.26 25.40
CA VAL A 133 3.68 -5.24 25.96
C VAL A 133 4.06 -6.63 26.45
N GLN A 134 3.18 -7.30 27.21
CA GLN A 134 3.41 -8.65 27.68
C GLN A 134 3.57 -9.64 26.52
N ALA A 135 2.69 -9.59 25.52
CA ALA A 135 2.73 -10.45 24.36
C ALA A 135 4.05 -10.30 23.60
N LEU A 136 4.46 -9.07 23.30
CA LEU A 136 5.69 -8.80 22.56
C LEU A 136 6.94 -9.18 23.36
N ALA A 137 6.94 -8.98 24.68
CA ALA A 137 8.02 -9.45 25.55
C ALA A 137 8.14 -10.99 25.53
N LEU A 138 7.02 -11.71 25.58
CA LEU A 138 6.99 -13.17 25.46
C LEU A 138 7.46 -13.64 24.09
N CYS A 139 7.05 -12.97 23.01
CA CYS A 139 7.53 -13.27 21.65
C CYS A 139 9.05 -13.10 21.52
N GLN A 140 9.61 -12.03 22.09
CA GLN A 140 11.05 -11.81 22.10
C GLN A 140 11.78 -12.88 22.91
N ALA A 141 11.25 -13.26 24.08
CA ALA A 141 11.83 -14.31 24.92
C ALA A 141 11.78 -15.70 24.27
N ALA A 142 10.75 -15.98 23.47
CA ALA A 142 10.60 -17.20 22.69
C ALA A 142 11.47 -17.22 21.41
N GLY A 143 12.27 -16.19 21.15
CA GLY A 143 13.17 -16.14 20.00
C GLY A 143 12.51 -15.74 18.68
N MET A 144 11.24 -15.31 18.69
CA MET A 144 10.56 -14.77 17.50
C MET A 144 10.93 -13.31 17.29
N VAL A 145 12.20 -13.10 16.92
CA VAL A 145 12.77 -11.78 16.64
C VAL A 145 12.01 -11.07 15.51
N SER A 146 11.44 -11.82 14.56
CA SER A 146 10.65 -11.27 13.45
C SER A 146 9.34 -10.61 13.92
N LEU A 147 8.63 -11.17 14.89
CA LEU A 147 7.33 -10.62 15.31
C LEU A 147 7.49 -9.27 16.04
N GLY A 148 8.49 -9.17 16.90
CA GLY A 148 8.82 -7.90 17.58
C GLY A 148 9.29 -6.82 16.61
N GLN A 149 10.02 -7.20 15.55
CA GLN A 149 10.55 -6.28 14.54
C GLN A 149 9.51 -5.83 13.50
N VAL A 150 8.61 -6.72 13.08
CA VAL A 150 7.59 -6.43 12.05
C VAL A 150 6.43 -5.62 12.63
N ALA A 151 6.12 -5.78 13.93
CA ALA A 151 5.06 -5.04 14.60
C ALA A 151 5.37 -3.54 14.81
N LEU A 152 6.63 -3.22 15.14
CA LEU A 152 6.99 -1.92 15.74
C LEU A 152 7.94 -1.06 14.90
N ASP A 153 8.27 -1.50 13.68
CA ASP A 153 9.18 -0.81 12.75
C ASP A 153 10.65 -0.86 13.21
N GLY A 154 11.33 -1.98 12.94
CA GLY A 154 12.79 -2.02 12.79
C GLY A 154 13.68 -1.87 14.05
N THR A 155 13.14 -1.76 15.26
CA THR A 155 13.95 -1.62 16.48
C THR A 155 14.51 -2.97 16.99
N LYS A 156 15.83 -3.14 16.90
CA LYS A 156 16.58 -4.26 17.50
C LYS A 156 16.68 -4.08 19.03
N VAL A 157 15.63 -4.43 19.77
CA VAL A 157 15.71 -4.49 21.23
C VAL A 157 16.06 -5.93 21.64
N ARG A 158 17.32 -6.16 22.06
CA ARG A 158 17.71 -7.40 22.75
C ARG A 158 17.43 -7.23 24.24
N ALA A 159 16.43 -7.91 24.81
CA ALA A 159 16.10 -7.87 26.24
C ALA A 159 16.12 -9.25 26.88
N ASN A 160 16.86 -9.38 27.99
CA ASN A 160 16.81 -10.51 28.92
C ASN A 160 15.65 -10.24 29.89
N ALA A 161 14.67 -11.13 30.02
CA ALA A 161 13.50 -10.94 30.86
C ALA A 161 13.33 -12.11 31.83
N SER A 162 13.43 -11.84 33.13
CA SER A 162 13.16 -12.83 34.18
C SER A 162 11.66 -13.06 34.33
N LYS A 163 11.27 -14.33 34.46
CA LYS A 163 9.90 -14.81 34.70
C LYS A 163 9.35 -14.31 36.04
N ARG A 164 8.72 -13.13 36.13
CA ARG A 164 7.86 -12.80 37.27
C ARG A 164 6.55 -12.12 36.86
N LYS A 165 5.45 -12.73 37.32
CA LYS A 165 4.08 -12.20 37.28
C LYS A 165 3.99 -10.88 38.07
N ALA A 166 3.09 -10.02 37.61
CA ALA A 166 2.67 -8.73 38.17
C ALA A 166 3.60 -7.52 37.87
N MET A 167 3.41 -6.96 36.68
CA MET A 167 4.01 -5.71 36.20
C MET A 167 3.35 -4.50 36.89
N SER A 168 4.01 -3.93 37.91
CA SER A 168 3.74 -2.54 38.30
C SER A 168 4.68 -1.62 37.51
N TYR A 169 4.19 -0.44 37.10
CA TYR A 169 4.95 0.52 36.27
C TYR A 169 6.31 0.89 36.87
N ALA A 170 6.42 0.85 38.21
CA ALA A 170 7.63 1.13 38.98
C ALA A 170 8.72 0.04 38.88
N ARG A 171 8.39 -1.16 38.38
CA ARG A 171 9.32 -2.30 38.28
C ARG A 171 9.72 -2.65 36.85
N MET A 172 9.30 -1.85 35.87
CA MET A 172 9.65 -2.08 34.47
C MET A 172 11.13 -1.81 34.21
N THR A 173 11.77 -2.75 33.53
CA THR A 173 13.08 -2.56 32.92
C THR A 173 13.01 -1.47 31.84
N ASP A 174 14.14 -0.83 31.52
CA ASP A 174 14.14 0.24 30.51
C ASP A 174 13.67 -0.24 29.13
N LYS A 175 13.86 -1.54 28.82
CA LYS A 175 13.41 -2.14 27.57
C LYS A 175 11.90 -2.31 27.53
N GLU A 176 11.27 -2.65 28.66
CA GLU A 176 9.81 -2.72 28.77
C GLU A 176 9.17 -1.33 28.66
N LYS A 177 9.85 -0.28 29.15
CA LYS A 177 9.39 1.11 28.96
C LYS A 177 9.42 1.51 27.48
N VAL A 178 10.49 1.17 26.76
CA VAL A 178 10.57 1.37 25.30
C VAL A 178 9.42 0.64 24.62
N LEU A 179 9.23 -0.64 24.91
CA LEU A 179 8.16 -1.45 24.34
C LEU A 179 6.77 -0.87 24.62
N ALA A 180 6.54 -0.39 25.85
CA ALA A 180 5.29 0.28 26.23
C ALA A 180 5.06 1.58 25.45
N SER A 181 6.12 2.37 25.21
CA SER A 181 6.02 3.58 24.40
C SER A 181 5.69 3.28 22.94
N GLU A 182 6.31 2.24 22.36
CA GLU A 182 6.06 1.83 20.97
C GLU A 182 4.64 1.26 20.82
N VAL A 183 4.20 0.41 21.76
CA VAL A 183 2.81 -0.09 21.80
C VAL A 183 1.81 1.05 21.93
N SER A 184 2.09 2.04 22.78
CA SER A 184 1.24 3.23 22.92
C SER A 184 1.17 4.01 21.60
N ALA A 185 2.30 4.23 20.93
CA ALA A 185 2.35 4.89 19.63
C ALA A 185 1.54 4.13 18.57
N LEU A 186 1.66 2.80 18.56
CA LEU A 186 0.91 1.93 17.65
C LEU A 186 -0.60 2.03 17.86
N LEU A 187 -1.06 1.99 19.11
CA LEU A 187 -2.49 2.11 19.44
C LEU A 187 -3.05 3.49 19.07
N LEU A 188 -2.26 4.55 19.27
CA LEU A 188 -2.61 5.92 18.84
C LEU A 188 -2.66 6.04 17.31
N GLU A 189 -1.73 5.41 16.61
CA GLU A 189 -1.72 5.37 15.14
C GLU A 189 -2.98 4.70 14.61
N ALA A 190 -3.38 3.54 15.17
CA ALA A 190 -4.61 2.85 14.80
C ALA A 190 -5.85 3.72 15.02
N GLU A 191 -5.90 4.48 16.13
CA GLU A 191 -6.97 5.44 16.36
C GLU A 191 -6.99 6.59 15.34
N ARG A 192 -5.81 7.13 14.99
CA ARG A 192 -5.70 8.19 13.97
C ARG A 192 -6.19 7.69 12.60
N ILE A 193 -5.76 6.49 12.19
CA ILE A 193 -6.19 5.87 10.94
C ILE A 193 -7.72 5.74 10.89
N ASP A 194 -8.33 5.16 11.92
CA ASP A 194 -9.79 5.01 11.96
C ASP A 194 -10.51 6.38 11.89
N LYS A 195 -10.00 7.42 12.58
CA LYS A 195 -10.56 8.78 12.51
C LYS A 195 -10.46 9.38 11.12
N ASP A 196 -9.35 9.18 10.41
CA ASP A 196 -9.16 9.71 9.07
C ASP A 196 -9.98 8.93 8.03
N GLU A 197 -10.13 7.62 8.21
CA GLU A 197 -11.03 6.79 7.41
C GLU A 197 -12.51 7.17 7.62
N ASP A 198 -12.92 7.45 8.87
CA ASP A 198 -14.26 7.94 9.17
C ASP A 198 -14.57 9.29 8.48
N LYS A 199 -13.59 10.21 8.41
CA LYS A 199 -13.73 11.46 7.65
C LYS A 199 -13.85 11.21 6.15
N LYS A 200 -13.09 10.25 5.62
CA LYS A 200 -13.01 9.98 4.18
C LYS A 200 -14.21 9.20 3.64
N PHE A 201 -14.63 8.16 4.34
CA PHE A 201 -15.64 7.22 3.85
C PHE A 201 -17.02 7.44 4.49
N GLY A 202 -17.05 8.17 5.61
CA GLY A 202 -18.23 8.37 6.43
C GLY A 202 -18.45 7.22 7.41
N LYS A 203 -19.46 7.38 8.26
CA LYS A 203 -19.75 6.40 9.32
C LYS A 203 -20.38 5.11 8.80
N SER A 204 -20.86 5.02 7.57
CA SER A 204 -21.69 3.89 7.10
C SER A 204 -21.02 2.98 6.09
N ARG A 205 -19.89 3.39 5.50
CA ARG A 205 -19.24 2.67 4.40
C ARG A 205 -17.83 2.29 4.76
N ARG A 206 -17.40 1.08 4.40
CA ARG A 206 -16.04 0.54 4.59
C ARG A 206 -15.02 1.20 3.66
N GLY A 207 -15.45 1.61 2.47
CA GLY A 207 -14.61 2.32 1.51
C GLY A 207 -13.87 1.43 0.51
N ASP A 208 -13.99 0.11 0.63
CA ASP A 208 -13.53 -0.91 -0.32
C ASP A 208 -14.71 -1.53 -1.11
N GLU A 209 -15.93 -1.06 -0.88
CA GLU A 209 -17.12 -1.58 -1.56
C GLU A 209 -17.04 -1.30 -3.06
N LEU A 210 -17.35 -2.31 -3.86
CA LEU A 210 -17.58 -2.10 -5.29
C LEU A 210 -18.80 -1.19 -5.49
N PRO A 211 -18.76 -0.24 -6.44
CA PRO A 211 -19.94 0.49 -6.87
C PRO A 211 -21.09 -0.45 -7.19
N ALA A 212 -22.34 -0.06 -6.92
CA ALA A 212 -23.51 -0.90 -7.15
C ALA A 212 -23.60 -1.42 -8.61
N GLU A 213 -23.17 -0.61 -9.58
CA GLU A 213 -23.05 -0.98 -11.00
C GLU A 213 -22.09 -2.16 -11.25
N LEU A 214 -21.11 -2.38 -10.36
CA LEU A 214 -20.10 -3.42 -10.45
C LEU A 214 -20.37 -4.59 -9.47
N ALA A 215 -21.55 -4.65 -8.85
CA ALA A 215 -21.88 -5.74 -7.96
C ALA A 215 -22.10 -7.07 -8.70
N ARG A 216 -22.77 -7.03 -9.87
CA ARG A 216 -23.12 -8.23 -10.65
C ARG A 216 -22.06 -8.56 -11.70
N ARG A 217 -21.84 -9.85 -11.95
CA ARG A 217 -20.85 -10.32 -12.94
C ARG A 217 -21.11 -9.74 -14.33
N GLU A 218 -22.35 -9.76 -14.78
CA GLU A 218 -22.77 -9.27 -16.10
C GLU A 218 -22.46 -7.78 -16.27
N THR A 219 -22.89 -6.95 -15.31
CA THR A 219 -22.69 -5.50 -15.36
C THR A 219 -21.21 -5.13 -15.23
N ARG A 220 -20.44 -5.88 -14.42
CA ARG A 220 -18.96 -5.74 -14.38
C ARG A 220 -18.33 -5.98 -15.74
N LEU A 221 -18.66 -7.09 -16.39
CA LEU A 221 -18.05 -7.45 -17.68
C LEU A 221 -18.37 -6.42 -18.75
N GLU A 222 -19.60 -5.92 -18.78
CA GLU A 222 -19.99 -4.86 -19.71
C GLU A 222 -19.21 -3.56 -19.46
N LYS A 223 -19.10 -3.12 -18.19
CA LYS A 223 -18.30 -1.93 -17.86
C LYS A 223 -16.82 -2.10 -18.21
N ILE A 224 -16.26 -3.29 -18.01
CA ILE A 224 -14.88 -3.61 -18.40
C ILE A 224 -14.69 -3.50 -19.92
N ARG A 225 -15.64 -4.02 -20.72
CA ARG A 225 -15.60 -3.91 -22.19
C ARG A 225 -15.64 -2.45 -22.63
N GLN A 226 -16.55 -1.67 -22.06
CA GLN A 226 -16.68 -0.23 -22.36
C GLN A 226 -15.41 0.54 -22.00
N ALA A 227 -14.85 0.28 -20.81
CA ALA A 227 -13.60 0.91 -20.37
C ALA A 227 -12.42 0.54 -21.27
N LYS A 228 -12.32 -0.73 -21.69
CA LYS A 228 -11.30 -1.19 -22.62
C LYS A 228 -11.41 -0.47 -23.98
N ALA A 229 -12.62 -0.41 -24.55
CA ALA A 229 -12.85 0.27 -25.83
C ALA A 229 -12.50 1.77 -25.77
N ALA A 230 -12.86 2.45 -24.67
CA ALA A 230 -12.52 3.86 -24.48
C ALA A 230 -11.00 4.09 -24.40
N LEU A 231 -10.26 3.24 -23.67
CA LEU A 231 -8.79 3.32 -23.59
C LEU A 231 -8.12 3.05 -24.94
N GLU A 232 -8.64 2.11 -25.73
CA GLU A 232 -8.13 1.82 -27.07
C GLU A 232 -8.38 2.98 -28.05
N GLU A 233 -9.56 3.62 -27.99
CA GLU A 233 -9.83 4.83 -28.78
C GLU A 233 -8.93 6.00 -28.37
N GLU A 234 -8.75 6.23 -27.07
CA GLU A 234 -7.85 7.28 -26.59
C GLU A 234 -6.40 7.02 -27.02
N ALA A 235 -5.94 5.78 -26.93
CA ALA A 235 -4.61 5.40 -27.42
C ALA A 235 -4.45 5.62 -28.93
N ARG A 236 -5.48 5.28 -29.73
CA ARG A 236 -5.49 5.54 -31.18
C ARG A 236 -5.48 7.03 -31.49
N ALA A 237 -6.28 7.83 -30.80
CA ALA A 237 -6.32 9.28 -30.97
C ALA A 237 -4.97 9.93 -30.62
N ARG A 238 -4.35 9.53 -29.49
CA ARG A 238 -3.00 9.98 -29.10
C ARG A 238 -1.95 9.57 -30.13
N ALA A 239 -2.01 8.35 -30.66
CA ALA A 239 -1.08 7.90 -31.70
C ALA A 239 -1.24 8.68 -33.01
N ARG A 240 -2.48 8.97 -33.43
CA ARG A 240 -2.77 9.81 -34.61
C ARG A 240 -2.24 11.23 -34.43
N ALA A 241 -2.52 11.87 -33.30
CA ALA A 241 -2.02 13.20 -32.98
C ALA A 241 -0.48 13.26 -32.95
N GLN A 242 0.18 12.23 -32.39
CA GLN A 242 1.64 12.13 -32.42
C GLN A 242 2.19 11.92 -33.84
N ALA A 243 1.51 11.13 -34.67
CA ALA A 243 1.90 10.92 -36.07
C ALA A 243 1.75 12.22 -36.88
N GLU A 244 0.65 12.96 -36.70
CA GLU A 244 0.42 14.26 -37.34
C GLU A 244 1.46 15.31 -36.90
N ALA A 245 1.76 15.39 -35.60
CA ALA A 245 2.81 16.27 -35.09
C ALA A 245 4.18 15.94 -35.70
N LYS A 246 4.57 14.66 -35.71
CA LYS A 246 5.81 14.19 -36.35
C LYS A 246 5.82 14.48 -37.85
N ALA A 247 4.69 14.37 -38.54
CA ALA A 247 4.58 14.70 -39.96
C ALA A 247 4.75 16.20 -40.20
N ARG A 248 4.15 17.06 -39.37
CA ARG A 248 4.34 18.53 -39.43
C ARG A 248 5.80 18.92 -39.17
N ASP A 249 6.44 18.33 -38.16
CA ASP A 249 7.85 18.59 -37.86
C ASP A 249 8.76 18.17 -39.02
N ARG A 250 8.52 16.98 -39.60
CA ARG A 250 9.24 16.51 -40.80
C ARG A 250 9.03 17.44 -41.99
N ALA A 251 7.81 17.92 -42.23
CA ALA A 251 7.52 18.87 -43.29
C ALA A 251 8.23 20.20 -43.07
N ALA A 252 8.21 20.75 -41.85
CA ALA A 252 8.91 21.98 -41.49
C ALA A 252 10.44 21.86 -41.65
N MET A 253 11.03 20.73 -41.26
CA MET A 253 12.45 20.43 -41.49
C MET A 253 12.78 20.32 -42.98
N THR A 254 11.90 19.71 -43.78
CA THR A 254 12.09 19.55 -45.23
C THR A 254 12.04 20.91 -45.95
N THR A 255 11.06 21.75 -45.62
CA THR A 255 10.93 23.12 -46.14
C THR A 255 12.14 23.98 -45.75
N THR A 256 12.62 23.86 -44.51
CA THR A 256 13.82 24.56 -44.05
C THR A 256 15.07 24.11 -44.82
N ARG A 257 15.21 22.81 -45.07
CA ARG A 257 16.32 22.24 -45.86
C ARG A 257 16.29 22.68 -47.32
N LEU A 258 15.11 22.78 -47.94
CA LEU A 258 14.93 23.31 -49.30
C LEU A 258 15.30 24.80 -49.38
N ARG A 259 14.88 25.61 -48.38
CA ARG A 259 15.28 27.03 -48.26
C ARG A 259 16.78 27.22 -48.12
N LEU A 260 17.47 26.35 -47.38
CA LEU A 260 18.93 26.37 -47.24
C LEU A 260 19.66 25.97 -48.54
N LYS A 261 19.10 25.06 -49.34
CA LYS A 261 19.68 24.60 -50.61
C LYS A 261 19.57 25.63 -51.75
N GLY A 262 18.58 26.52 -51.68
CA GLY A 262 18.35 27.61 -52.65
C GLY A 262 19.19 28.87 -52.42
N ARG A 263 19.93 28.97 -51.30
CA ARG A 263 20.86 30.08 -51.09
C ARG A 263 22.19 29.78 -51.81
N ARG A 264 22.50 30.57 -52.84
CA ARG A 264 23.83 30.58 -53.49
C ARG A 264 24.88 30.82 -52.40
N PRO A 265 25.99 30.06 -52.36
CA PRO A 265 27.04 30.34 -51.38
C PRO A 265 27.51 31.79 -51.59
N PRO A 266 27.76 32.56 -50.51
CA PRO A 266 28.22 33.93 -50.65
C PRO A 266 29.47 33.94 -51.52
N SER A 267 29.49 34.82 -52.53
CA SER A 267 30.63 34.97 -53.42
C SER A 267 31.87 35.31 -52.57
N ARG A 268 32.94 34.52 -52.73
CA ARG A 268 34.26 34.91 -52.23
C ARG A 268 34.70 36.12 -53.05
N SER A 269 34.60 37.32 -52.49
CA SER A 269 35.23 38.50 -53.08
C SER A 269 36.75 38.46 -52.87
N PRO A 270 37.55 39.08 -53.75
CA PRO A 270 38.99 38.91 -53.77
C PRO A 270 39.64 39.58 -52.57
N ARG A 271 40.60 38.86 -52.00
CA ARG A 271 41.51 39.29 -50.95
C ARG A 271 42.20 40.61 -51.34
N ASN A 272 41.77 41.73 -50.77
CA ASN A 272 42.53 42.98 -50.84
C ASN A 272 43.47 43.08 -49.64
N ARG A 273 44.78 42.92 -49.91
CA ARG A 273 45.85 43.22 -48.96
C ARG A 273 45.98 44.73 -48.86
N ARG A 274 45.56 45.33 -47.75
CA ARG A 274 46.22 46.52 -47.21
C ARG A 274 46.42 46.37 -45.71
N ARG A 275 47.68 46.53 -45.32
CA ARG A 275 48.17 46.57 -43.94
C ARG A 275 47.66 47.86 -43.28
N SER A 276 47.22 47.75 -42.04
CA SER A 276 47.52 48.75 -41.01
C SER A 276 47.37 48.09 -39.64
N ALA A 277 48.41 48.26 -38.83
CA ALA A 277 48.50 47.82 -37.45
C ALA A 277 47.37 48.43 -36.59
N THR A 278 47.00 47.76 -35.49
CA THR A 278 47.21 48.21 -34.10
C THR A 278 46.56 47.20 -33.15
N SER A 279 47.15 47.11 -31.95
CA SER A 279 46.98 46.13 -30.87
C SER A 279 45.55 45.94 -30.33
N LEU A 280 45.26 44.81 -29.66
CA LEU A 280 45.31 44.69 -28.18
C LEU A 280 44.74 43.32 -27.71
N THR A 281 45.43 42.75 -26.70
CA THR A 281 44.94 41.92 -25.57
C THR A 281 44.30 40.53 -25.74
N LEU A 282 45.16 39.53 -25.51
CA LEU A 282 45.10 38.41 -24.55
C LEU A 282 43.87 38.18 -23.61
N ILE A 283 43.43 36.90 -23.56
CA ILE A 283 42.97 36.06 -22.39
C ILE A 283 41.48 36.18 -21.93
N PRO A 284 40.77 35.09 -21.51
CA PRO A 284 40.76 33.69 -21.96
C PRO A 284 39.34 33.08 -22.04
N ARG A 285 39.29 31.81 -22.46
CA ARG A 285 38.15 30.89 -22.34
C ARG A 285 37.89 30.52 -20.88
N SER A 286 36.61 30.48 -20.48
CA SER A 286 36.15 29.59 -19.41
C SER A 286 35.18 28.57 -19.97
N CYS A 287 35.51 27.32 -19.67
CA CYS A 287 34.81 26.10 -20.01
C CYS A 287 33.98 25.71 -18.78
N SER A 288 32.68 25.44 -18.90
CA SER A 288 32.04 24.41 -18.08
C SER A 288 30.61 24.05 -18.50
N PRO A 289 30.16 22.84 -18.16
CA PRO A 289 29.08 22.12 -18.83
C PRO A 289 27.73 22.31 -18.13
N ALA A 290 26.66 22.36 -18.92
CA ALA A 290 25.30 22.33 -18.38
C ALA A 290 24.88 20.89 -18.06
N THR A 291 25.00 20.53 -16.79
CA THR A 291 24.33 19.40 -16.13
C THR A 291 22.82 19.44 -16.36
N GLY A 292 22.28 18.36 -16.94
CA GLY A 292 20.85 18.11 -17.01
C GLY A 292 20.28 17.82 -15.63
N ARG A 293 19.39 18.69 -15.16
CA ARG A 293 18.56 18.48 -13.96
C ARG A 293 17.15 18.11 -14.43
N PHE A 294 16.78 16.86 -14.21
CA PHE A 294 15.40 16.40 -14.30
C PHE A 294 14.61 17.05 -13.16
N THR A 295 13.74 18.00 -13.48
CA THR A 295 12.67 18.45 -12.59
C THR A 295 11.34 18.02 -13.18
N SER A 296 10.66 17.12 -12.48
CA SER A 296 9.30 16.69 -12.75
C SER A 296 8.34 17.87 -12.69
N ALA A 297 7.78 18.27 -13.83
CA ALA A 297 6.69 19.22 -13.89
C ALA A 297 5.39 18.55 -13.42
N THR A 298 4.97 18.93 -12.22
CA THR A 298 3.63 18.69 -11.67
C THR A 298 2.60 19.39 -12.55
N ALA A 299 1.67 18.64 -13.14
CA ALA A 299 0.53 19.20 -13.87
C ALA A 299 -0.46 19.88 -12.89
N PRO A 300 -1.03 21.05 -13.22
CA PRO A 300 -2.06 21.68 -12.40
C PRO A 300 -3.40 20.96 -12.54
N ARG A 301 -4.07 20.73 -11.41
CA ARG A 301 -5.46 20.22 -11.35
C ARG A 301 -6.43 21.28 -11.89
N PRO A 302 -7.43 20.94 -12.70
CA PRO A 302 -8.49 21.88 -13.05
C PRO A 302 -9.44 22.09 -11.86
N SER A 303 -9.72 23.36 -11.59
CA SER A 303 -10.68 23.88 -10.63
C SER A 303 -12.12 23.47 -10.98
N LEU A 304 -12.83 22.83 -10.05
CA LEU A 304 -14.28 22.69 -10.10
C LEU A 304 -14.92 23.98 -9.56
N MET A 305 -15.64 24.67 -10.44
CA MET A 305 -16.58 25.75 -10.08
C MET A 305 -17.82 25.15 -9.40
N PRO A 306 -18.49 25.90 -8.49
CA PRO A 306 -19.66 25.43 -7.77
C PRO A 306 -20.91 25.51 -8.66
N ILE A 307 -21.65 24.40 -8.75
CA ILE A 307 -23.01 24.41 -9.29
C ILE A 307 -23.95 24.76 -8.14
N THR A 308 -24.54 25.95 -8.22
CA THR A 308 -25.70 26.37 -7.46
C THR A 308 -26.94 25.60 -7.93
N ARG A 309 -27.63 24.97 -6.99
CA ARG A 309 -29.09 24.83 -6.97
C ARG A 309 -29.57 24.63 -5.54
#